data_AF-A0A6N3A1X1-F1
#
_entry.id   AF-A0A6N3A1X1-F1
#
_cell.length_a   1.000
_cell.length_b   1.000
_cell.length_c   1.000
_cell.angle_alpha   90.00
_cell.angle_beta   90.00
_cell.angle_gamma   90.00
#
_symmetry.space_group_name_H-M   'P 1'
#
loop_
_entity.id
_entity.type
_entity.pdbx_description
1 polymer ?
#
loop_
_entity_poly.entity_id
_entity_poly.type
_entity_poly.pdbx_seq_one_letter_code
_entity_poly.pdbx_strand_id
1 'polypeptide(L)'
;MKFKSLITTTLALGVLASTGANFNNNEASAGAKPLDKSSSSLHHGYSKVHVPYAITVNGTSQNILSSLTFNKNQNISYKDLEDRVKSVLKSDRGISDIDLRLSKQAEYTVYFKNGAKRVIDLKAGIYTADLINTSEIKAININVDTKKHIEDKKKDKANYQVPYTITVNGTSQNILSNLTFNKNQNISYKDLEDKVKSVLESNRGITDVDLRLSKQAKYTVNFKNGTKKVIDLKAGIYTANLINSSDIKSININVDTKKHVENKAKRNYQVPYSINLNGTSTNILSNLSFSNKPWKNYKDLTRQIKSVLKHDRGISEQDLKYAKKAYYTVYFKNGGKRILQLNSKNYTANLVHAKDVKRIEITVKTGPKAKADRYVPYTIAVNGTSTPILSKLKFSGDPRVGYSDITKKVKSVLKYDRGISDRELKFAKKATYTLHFKNGKKQVVNLNSNIFTPNLFSAKDIKKIDINVKQHTKSKKK
;
A
#
# COMPACT_ATOMS: atom_id res chain seq x y z
N MET A 1 -47.61 23.93 -7.20
CA MET A 1 -46.76 24.69 -8.14
C MET A 1 -45.41 24.02 -8.25
N LYS A 2 -44.97 23.75 -9.48
CA LYS A 2 -43.65 23.18 -9.81
C LYS A 2 -42.64 24.31 -9.88
N PHE A 3 -41.47 24.15 -9.25
CA PHE A 3 -40.28 24.90 -9.65
C PHE A 3 -39.17 23.92 -10.01
N LYS A 4 -38.93 23.80 -11.31
CA LYS A 4 -37.73 23.22 -11.89
C LYS A 4 -36.60 24.24 -11.75
N SER A 5 -35.42 23.79 -11.30
CA SER A 5 -34.17 24.52 -11.54
C SER A 5 -33.11 23.52 -11.94
N LEU A 6 -32.88 23.47 -13.25
CA LEU A 6 -31.82 22.77 -13.93
C LEU A 6 -30.58 23.67 -13.89
N ILE A 7 -29.53 23.31 -13.15
CA ILE A 7 -28.23 23.98 -13.27
C ILE A 7 -27.36 23.13 -14.20
N THR A 8 -27.39 23.51 -15.47
CA THR A 8 -26.48 23.05 -16.50
C THR A 8 -25.19 23.87 -16.39
N THR A 9 -24.12 23.28 -15.86
CA THR A 9 -22.80 23.92 -15.85
C THR A 9 -22.04 23.53 -17.12
N THR A 10 -22.25 24.29 -18.19
CA THR A 10 -21.44 24.21 -19.41
C THR A 10 -20.07 24.82 -19.13
N LEU A 11 -19.01 24.02 -19.04
CA LEU A 11 -17.64 24.55 -19.00
C LEU A 11 -17.23 24.94 -20.42
N ALA A 12 -17.16 26.24 -20.67
CA ALA A 12 -16.58 26.82 -21.87
C ALA A 12 -15.05 26.62 -21.84
N LEU A 13 -14.50 25.91 -22.84
CA LEU A 13 -13.06 25.91 -23.11
C LEU A 13 -12.72 27.21 -23.85
N GLY A 14 -12.08 28.14 -23.15
CA GLY A 14 -11.43 29.29 -23.79
C GLY A 14 -10.28 28.82 -24.67
N VAL A 15 -10.40 29.06 -25.98
CA VAL A 15 -9.31 28.93 -26.95
C VAL A 15 -8.38 30.13 -26.75
N LEU A 16 -7.21 29.91 -26.17
CA LEU A 16 -6.11 30.86 -26.26
C LEU A 16 -5.37 30.60 -27.58
N ALA A 17 -5.66 31.44 -28.57
CA ALA A 17 -4.76 31.64 -29.70
C ALA A 17 -3.59 32.52 -29.22
N SER A 18 -2.37 31.98 -29.24
CA SER A 18 -1.16 32.80 -29.15
C SER A 18 -0.35 32.60 -30.43
N THR A 19 -0.29 33.66 -31.21
CA THR A 19 0.61 33.88 -32.34
C THR A 19 2.06 33.57 -31.98
N GLY A 20 2.76 32.84 -32.85
CA GLY A 20 4.15 32.46 -32.66
C GLY A 20 5.10 33.65 -32.72
N ALA A 21 5.96 33.77 -31.71
CA ALA A 21 7.21 34.51 -31.81
C ALA A 21 8.34 33.51 -32.07
N ASN A 22 8.99 33.69 -33.21
CA ASN A 22 10.09 32.89 -33.72
C ASN A 22 11.39 33.35 -33.06
N PHE A 23 12.17 32.46 -32.46
CA PHE A 23 13.55 32.73 -32.03
C PHE A 23 14.49 31.76 -32.72
N ASN A 24 15.12 32.24 -33.80
CA ASN A 24 16.27 31.60 -34.43
C ASN A 24 17.50 31.82 -33.56
N ASN A 25 18.15 30.75 -33.12
CA ASN A 25 19.51 30.79 -32.58
C ASN A 25 20.47 30.27 -33.66
N ASN A 26 21.09 31.19 -34.40
CA ASN A 26 22.34 30.94 -35.11
C ASN A 26 23.47 31.50 -34.23
N GLU A 27 24.24 30.64 -33.59
CA GLU A 27 25.56 31.01 -33.08
C GLU A 27 26.62 30.41 -34.01
N ALA A 28 27.33 31.29 -34.68
CA ALA A 28 28.58 30.99 -35.36
C ALA A 28 29.71 30.90 -34.32
N SER A 29 30.55 29.88 -34.42
CA SER A 29 31.86 29.88 -33.77
C SER A 29 32.93 29.51 -34.79
N ALA A 30 33.95 30.34 -34.86
CA ALA A 30 35.02 30.31 -35.84
C ALA A 30 36.16 29.36 -35.43
N GLY A 31 36.66 28.62 -36.42
CA GLY A 31 38.09 28.36 -36.68
C GLY A 31 38.97 27.71 -35.61
N ALA A 32 39.17 26.39 -35.73
CA ALA A 32 40.49 25.75 -35.61
C ALA A 32 40.48 24.38 -36.36
N LYS A 33 41.49 24.14 -37.21
CA LYS A 33 41.83 22.85 -37.88
C LYS A 33 43.11 22.30 -37.22
N PRO A 34 43.58 21.06 -37.51
CA PRO A 34 42.93 19.82 -37.97
C PRO A 34 43.39 18.58 -37.15
N LEU A 35 42.80 17.38 -37.33
CA LEU A 35 43.51 16.08 -37.48
C LEU A 35 42.57 14.87 -37.44
N ASP A 36 42.76 14.06 -38.48
CA ASP A 36 42.58 12.62 -38.66
C ASP A 36 41.25 11.85 -38.52
N LYS A 37 41.10 11.02 -39.55
CA LYS A 37 40.05 10.05 -39.84
C LYS A 37 39.91 9.05 -38.69
N SER A 38 38.70 8.93 -38.16
CA SER A 38 38.21 7.68 -37.59
C SER A 38 36.72 7.56 -37.89
N SER A 39 36.40 6.47 -38.59
CA SER A 39 35.08 6.04 -38.98
C SER A 39 34.11 6.03 -37.80
N SER A 40 33.01 6.79 -37.89
CA SER A 40 31.80 6.44 -37.17
C SER A 40 30.59 6.57 -38.09
N SER A 41 29.87 5.46 -38.20
CA SER A 41 28.66 5.28 -38.97
C SER A 41 27.66 6.42 -38.75
N LEU A 42 27.15 6.97 -39.85
CA LEU A 42 26.00 7.86 -39.91
C LEU A 42 24.82 7.27 -39.10
N HIS A 43 24.65 7.71 -37.85
CA HIS A 43 23.38 7.55 -37.15
C HIS A 43 22.40 8.56 -37.77
N HIS A 44 21.47 8.07 -38.60
CA HIS A 44 20.30 8.86 -39.00
C HIS A 44 19.55 9.33 -37.76
N GLY A 45 19.75 10.61 -37.40
CA GLY A 45 19.06 11.25 -36.30
C GLY A 45 17.59 11.41 -36.66
N TYR A 46 16.73 10.54 -36.13
CA TYR A 46 15.28 10.72 -36.24
C TYR A 46 14.90 12.09 -35.68
N SER A 47 14.29 12.95 -36.50
CA SER A 47 13.71 14.22 -36.03
C SER A 47 12.68 13.92 -34.93
N LYS A 48 12.52 14.80 -33.93
CA LYS A 48 11.61 14.59 -32.80
C LYS A 48 10.30 15.37 -32.97
N VAL A 49 9.22 14.86 -32.40
CA VAL A 49 7.92 15.52 -32.29
C VAL A 49 7.55 15.68 -30.82
N HIS A 50 7.07 16.87 -30.45
CA HIS A 50 6.60 17.19 -29.11
C HIS A 50 5.07 17.24 -29.12
N VAL A 51 4.44 16.29 -28.43
CA VAL A 51 2.98 16.19 -28.33
C VAL A 51 2.56 16.76 -26.97
N PRO A 52 1.80 17.87 -26.92
CA PRO A 52 1.33 18.42 -25.66
C PRO A 52 0.36 17.46 -24.97
N TYR A 53 0.43 17.39 -23.65
CA TYR A 53 -0.55 16.68 -22.85
C TYR A 53 -1.05 17.49 -21.66
N ALA A 54 -2.29 17.22 -21.27
CA ALA A 54 -2.92 17.73 -20.06
C ALA A 54 -3.33 16.56 -19.16
N ILE A 55 -3.20 16.75 -17.85
CA ILE A 55 -3.66 15.80 -16.84
C ILE A 55 -4.70 16.50 -15.97
N THR A 56 -5.87 15.89 -15.83
CA THR A 56 -6.92 16.26 -14.88
C THR A 56 -7.09 15.13 -13.88
N VAL A 57 -6.94 15.44 -12.58
CA VAL A 57 -7.19 14.48 -11.50
C VAL A 57 -8.27 15.03 -10.58
N ASN A 58 -9.36 14.28 -10.37
CA ASN A 58 -10.49 14.66 -9.50
C ASN A 58 -11.14 16.00 -9.84
N GLY A 59 -11.11 16.40 -11.11
CA GLY A 59 -11.57 17.70 -11.59
C GLY A 59 -10.51 18.82 -11.51
N THR A 60 -9.30 18.54 -11.03
CA THR A 60 -8.21 19.51 -10.93
C THR A 60 -7.18 19.29 -12.05
N SER A 61 -7.11 20.23 -12.99
CA SER A 61 -6.09 20.28 -14.05
C SER A 61 -4.83 21.01 -13.57
N GLN A 62 -3.66 20.64 -14.13
CA GLN A 62 -2.43 21.44 -13.99
C GLN A 62 -2.29 22.30 -15.25
N ASN A 63 -2.03 23.59 -15.07
CA ASN A 63 -1.71 24.53 -16.15
C ASN A 63 -0.20 24.54 -16.47
N ILE A 64 0.41 23.36 -16.61
CA ILE A 64 1.81 23.25 -17.02
C ILE A 64 1.84 22.75 -18.46
N LEU A 65 2.41 23.55 -19.37
CA LEU A 65 2.70 23.12 -20.75
C LEU A 65 3.69 21.95 -20.68
N SER A 66 3.18 20.73 -20.82
CA SER A 66 3.99 19.51 -20.76
C SER A 66 3.85 18.78 -22.09
N SER A 67 4.94 18.16 -22.58
CA SER A 67 4.91 17.43 -23.84
C SER A 67 5.59 16.07 -23.74
N LEU A 68 5.03 15.09 -24.44
CA LEU A 68 5.66 13.80 -24.69
C LEU A 68 6.50 13.91 -25.96
N THR A 69 7.75 13.44 -25.89
CA THR A 69 8.67 13.46 -27.03
C THR A 69 8.68 12.10 -27.73
N PHE A 70 8.45 12.12 -29.04
CA PHE A 70 8.45 10.94 -29.91
C PHE A 70 9.40 11.13 -31.08
N ASN A 71 9.84 10.04 -31.72
CA ASN A 71 10.49 10.14 -33.02
C ASN A 71 9.42 10.49 -34.07
N LYS A 72 9.77 11.36 -35.01
CA LYS A 72 8.90 11.78 -36.12
C LYS A 72 8.62 10.60 -37.02
N ASN A 73 7.39 10.52 -37.50
CA ASN A 73 6.84 9.46 -38.35
C ASN A 73 7.00 8.03 -37.79
N GLN A 74 7.17 7.89 -36.48
CA GLN A 74 7.26 6.58 -35.84
C GLN A 74 5.85 6.01 -35.67
N ASN A 75 5.68 4.75 -36.06
CA ASN A 75 4.50 3.98 -35.71
C ASN A 75 4.70 3.35 -34.33
N ILE A 76 3.81 3.65 -33.39
CA ILE A 76 3.81 3.11 -32.03
C ILE A 76 2.50 2.38 -31.74
N SER A 77 2.54 1.38 -30.86
CA SER A 77 1.32 0.73 -30.40
C SER A 77 0.56 1.59 -29.37
N TYR A 78 -0.73 1.33 -29.19
CA TYR A 78 -1.50 1.91 -28.09
C TYR A 78 -0.93 1.53 -26.71
N LYS A 79 -0.27 0.38 -26.62
CA LYS A 79 0.42 -0.05 -25.41
C LYS A 79 1.62 0.83 -25.09
N ASP A 80 2.46 1.14 -26.08
CA ASP A 80 3.63 2.02 -25.89
C ASP A 80 3.20 3.44 -25.49
N LEU A 81 2.09 3.92 -26.05
CA LEU A 81 1.50 5.20 -25.69
C LEU A 81 0.93 5.19 -24.26
N GLU A 82 0.22 4.12 -23.88
CA GLU A 82 -0.30 3.94 -22.52
C GLU A 82 0.83 3.89 -21.47
N ASP A 83 1.91 3.16 -21.74
CA ASP A 83 3.04 3.05 -20.82
C ASP A 83 3.70 4.44 -20.58
N ARG A 84 3.74 5.30 -21.61
CA ARG A 84 4.16 6.70 -21.48
C ARG A 84 3.17 7.56 -20.70
N VAL A 85 1.87 7.39 -20.94
CA VAL A 85 0.79 8.08 -20.21
C VAL A 85 0.82 7.73 -18.71
N LYS A 86 0.98 6.45 -18.37
CA LYS A 86 1.14 6.00 -16.98
C LYS A 86 2.41 6.54 -16.33
N SER A 87 3.51 6.60 -17.08
CA SER A 87 4.76 7.20 -16.61
C SER A 87 4.55 8.66 -16.20
N VAL A 88 3.87 9.48 -17.02
CA VAL A 88 3.62 10.90 -16.69
C VAL A 88 2.60 11.09 -15.58
N LEU A 89 1.58 10.23 -15.49
CA LEU A 89 0.65 10.21 -14.35
C LEU A 89 1.37 9.95 -13.02
N LYS A 90 2.35 9.03 -13.03
CA LYS A 90 3.15 8.72 -11.85
C LYS A 90 4.14 9.83 -11.53
N SER A 91 4.86 10.38 -12.51
CA SER A 91 5.85 11.44 -12.27
C SER A 91 5.21 12.75 -11.84
N ASP A 92 4.11 13.15 -12.48
CA ASP A 92 3.58 14.50 -12.35
C ASP A 92 2.49 14.61 -11.29
N ARG A 93 1.79 13.49 -11.03
CA ARG A 93 0.66 13.42 -10.09
C ARG A 93 0.81 12.37 -9.00
N GLY A 94 1.87 11.55 -9.03
CA GLY A 94 2.05 10.48 -8.05
C GLY A 94 1.00 9.37 -8.13
N ILE A 95 0.24 9.31 -9.24
CA ILE A 95 -0.82 8.32 -9.45
C ILE A 95 -0.17 7.02 -9.90
N SER A 96 -0.23 6.00 -9.06
CA SER A 96 0.29 4.67 -9.37
C SER A 96 -0.73 3.82 -10.14
N ASP A 97 -0.28 2.68 -10.69
CA ASP A 97 -1.18 1.69 -11.30
C ASP A 97 -2.26 1.21 -10.32
N ILE A 98 -1.96 1.18 -9.02
CA ILE A 98 -2.91 0.85 -7.96
C ILE A 98 -3.99 1.92 -7.86
N ASP A 99 -3.62 3.20 -7.94
CA ASP A 99 -4.55 4.32 -7.87
C ASP A 99 -5.45 4.38 -9.12
N LEU A 100 -4.90 4.11 -10.31
CA LEU A 100 -5.67 3.99 -11.55
C LEU A 100 -6.67 2.85 -11.46
N ARG A 101 -6.26 1.69 -10.94
CA ARG A 101 -7.16 0.54 -10.77
C ARG A 101 -8.30 0.81 -9.79
N LEU A 102 -8.03 1.59 -8.74
CA LEU A 102 -9.01 1.95 -7.70
C LEU A 102 -9.83 3.19 -8.03
N SER A 103 -9.53 3.88 -9.13
CA SER A 103 -10.23 5.08 -9.60
C SER A 103 -11.64 4.75 -10.12
N LYS A 104 -12.56 5.71 -10.01
CA LYS A 104 -13.88 5.67 -10.62
C LYS A 104 -13.75 5.64 -12.14
N GLN A 105 -12.90 6.51 -12.68
CA GLN A 105 -12.62 6.65 -14.10
C GLN A 105 -11.11 6.91 -14.27
N ALA A 106 -10.49 6.27 -15.25
CA ALA A 106 -9.13 6.57 -15.66
C ALA A 106 -9.03 6.32 -17.17
N GLU A 107 -8.97 7.40 -17.93
CA GLU A 107 -8.91 7.34 -19.39
C GLU A 107 -7.96 8.40 -19.92
N TYR A 108 -7.45 8.17 -21.14
CA TYR A 108 -6.81 9.22 -21.91
C TYR A 108 -7.45 9.32 -23.29
N THR A 109 -7.56 10.56 -23.77
CA THR A 109 -8.05 10.87 -25.11
C THR A 109 -6.88 11.34 -25.96
N VAL A 110 -6.68 10.67 -27.10
CA VAL A 110 -5.74 11.09 -28.13
C VAL A 110 -6.51 11.91 -29.15
N TYR A 111 -6.05 13.14 -29.38
CA TYR A 111 -6.58 14.02 -30.43
C TYR A 111 -5.62 13.98 -31.62
N PHE A 112 -6.15 13.74 -32.81
CA PHE A 112 -5.38 13.69 -34.05
C PHE A 112 -5.47 15.00 -34.83
N LYS A 113 -4.48 15.27 -35.67
CA LYS A 113 -4.42 16.49 -36.50
C LYS A 113 -5.54 16.56 -37.55
N ASN A 114 -6.02 15.41 -38.01
CA ASN A 114 -7.18 15.30 -38.90
C ASN A 114 -8.53 15.53 -38.20
N GLY A 115 -8.54 15.83 -36.90
CA GLY A 115 -9.76 16.08 -36.11
C GLY A 115 -10.36 14.83 -35.46
N ALA A 116 -9.89 13.63 -35.79
CA ALA A 116 -10.33 12.41 -35.10
C ALA A 116 -9.90 12.42 -33.62
N LYS A 117 -10.66 11.71 -32.78
CA LYS A 117 -10.32 11.49 -31.37
C LYS A 117 -10.54 10.03 -30.99
N ARG A 118 -9.67 9.49 -30.14
CA ARG A 118 -9.82 8.14 -29.59
C ARG A 118 -9.70 8.19 -28.07
N VAL A 119 -10.66 7.60 -27.38
CA VAL A 119 -10.66 7.49 -25.91
C VAL A 119 -10.21 6.09 -25.54
N ILE A 120 -9.25 6.00 -24.63
CA ILE A 120 -8.65 4.74 -24.19
C ILE A 120 -8.80 4.65 -22.68
N ASP A 121 -9.40 3.55 -22.22
CA ASP A 121 -9.53 3.22 -20.81
C ASP A 121 -8.22 2.63 -20.27
N LEU A 122 -7.59 3.33 -19.33
CA LEU A 122 -6.34 2.92 -18.67
C LEU A 122 -6.52 1.69 -17.76
N LYS A 123 -7.75 1.23 -17.56
CA LYS A 123 -8.11 0.07 -16.72
C LYS A 123 -8.34 -1.20 -17.53
N ALA A 124 -8.66 -1.09 -18.81
CA ALA A 124 -9.15 -2.21 -19.62
C ALA A 124 -8.05 -3.23 -19.96
N GLY A 125 -6.80 -2.76 -20.17
CA GLY A 125 -5.66 -3.63 -20.49
C GLY A 125 -5.79 -4.41 -21.82
N ILE A 126 -6.75 -4.01 -22.68
CA ILE A 126 -7.01 -4.60 -23.99
C ILE A 126 -6.63 -3.55 -25.04
N TYR A 127 -5.75 -3.92 -25.97
CA TYR A 127 -5.24 -3.02 -27.01
C TYR A 127 -5.59 -3.57 -28.40
N THR A 128 -5.98 -2.68 -29.31
CA THR A 128 -6.09 -3.01 -30.73
C THR A 128 -4.69 -3.23 -31.32
N ALA A 129 -4.58 -4.07 -32.35
CA ALA A 129 -3.33 -4.24 -33.11
C ALA A 129 -2.96 -2.99 -33.93
N ASP A 130 -3.88 -2.03 -34.06
CA ASP A 130 -3.68 -0.76 -34.74
C ASP A 130 -2.44 -0.01 -34.22
N LEU A 131 -1.63 0.48 -35.16
CA LEU A 131 -0.49 1.35 -34.89
C LEU A 131 -0.89 2.82 -35.06
N ILE A 132 -0.21 3.70 -34.32
CA ILE A 132 -0.41 5.14 -34.35
C ILE A 132 0.85 5.80 -34.89
N ASN A 133 0.71 6.62 -35.92
CA ASN A 133 1.79 7.51 -36.33
C ASN A 133 1.90 8.69 -35.35
N THR A 134 3.05 8.81 -34.68
CA THR A 134 3.32 9.85 -33.68
C THR A 134 3.19 11.27 -34.22
N SER A 135 3.36 11.48 -35.53
CA SER A 135 3.30 12.79 -36.16
C SER A 135 1.89 13.27 -36.45
N GLU A 136 0.92 12.36 -36.37
CA GLU A 136 -0.51 12.66 -36.54
C GLU A 136 -1.17 13.05 -35.22
N ILE A 137 -0.50 12.84 -34.09
CA ILE A 137 -1.02 13.20 -32.78
C ILE A 137 -0.93 14.72 -32.60
N LYS A 138 -2.06 15.34 -32.27
CA LYS A 138 -2.19 16.78 -31.97
C LYS A 138 -2.03 17.05 -30.48
N ALA A 139 -2.70 16.29 -29.62
CA ALA A 139 -2.66 16.45 -28.17
C ALA A 139 -3.15 15.20 -27.45
N ILE A 140 -2.81 15.07 -26.17
CA ILE A 140 -3.30 13.99 -25.30
C ILE A 140 -3.94 14.60 -24.06
N ASN A 141 -5.15 14.19 -23.71
CA ASN A 141 -5.79 14.61 -22.47
C ASN A 141 -6.03 13.41 -21.56
N ILE A 142 -5.53 13.46 -20.34
CA ILE A 142 -5.57 12.37 -19.38
C ILE A 142 -6.51 12.75 -18.25
N ASN A 143 -7.56 11.95 -18.02
CA ASN A 143 -8.57 12.22 -17.01
C ASN A 143 -8.67 11.06 -16.02
N VAL A 144 -8.44 11.35 -14.74
CA VAL A 144 -8.48 10.36 -13.66
C VAL A 144 -9.33 10.87 -12.50
N ASP A 145 -10.35 10.11 -12.13
CA ASP A 145 -11.16 10.36 -10.94
C ASP A 145 -10.84 9.32 -9.85
N THR A 146 -9.89 9.66 -8.98
CA THR A 146 -9.50 8.84 -7.81
C THR A 146 -10.46 8.99 -6.62
N LYS A 147 -11.49 9.84 -6.70
CA LYS A 147 -12.55 9.86 -5.68
C LYS A 147 -13.33 8.55 -5.78
N LYS A 148 -13.08 7.66 -4.82
CA LYS A 148 -13.95 6.50 -4.55
C LYS A 148 -15.40 6.98 -4.45
N HIS A 149 -16.35 6.17 -4.89
CA HIS A 149 -17.75 6.28 -4.49
C HIS A 149 -17.83 6.08 -2.97
N ILE A 150 -17.52 7.11 -2.21
CA ILE A 150 -17.89 7.25 -0.81
C ILE A 150 -19.03 8.25 -0.86
N GLU A 151 -20.25 7.74 -1.03
CA GLU A 151 -21.34 8.40 -0.35
C GLU A 151 -20.99 8.31 1.14
N ASP A 152 -20.63 9.46 1.71
CA ASP A 152 -20.54 9.69 3.13
C ASP A 152 -21.93 9.51 3.75
N LYS A 153 -22.35 8.25 3.92
CA LYS A 153 -23.22 7.87 5.02
C LYS A 153 -22.37 7.05 5.95
N LYS A 154 -22.06 7.62 7.12
CA LYS A 154 -21.73 6.87 8.34
C LYS A 154 -22.82 5.80 8.53
N LYS A 155 -22.61 4.62 7.97
CA LYS A 155 -23.34 3.41 8.32
C LYS A 155 -22.40 2.58 9.17
N ASP A 156 -22.88 2.22 10.34
CA ASP A 156 -22.20 1.38 11.31
C ASP A 156 -21.47 0.22 10.62
N LYS A 157 -20.20 0.03 10.98
CA LYS A 157 -19.36 -1.08 10.49
C LYS A 157 -19.91 -2.41 11.00
N ALA A 158 -21.00 -2.89 10.41
CA ALA A 158 -21.42 -4.26 10.56
C ALA A 158 -20.42 -5.14 9.79
N ASN A 159 -19.71 -5.99 10.52
CA ASN A 159 -18.86 -7.02 9.94
C ASN A 159 -19.75 -8.11 9.33
N TYR A 160 -19.48 -8.50 8.09
CA TYR A 160 -20.13 -9.62 7.42
C TYR A 160 -19.20 -10.84 7.45
N GLN A 161 -19.73 -11.97 7.92
CA GLN A 161 -18.99 -13.22 8.07
C GLN A 161 -19.40 -14.19 6.96
N VAL A 162 -18.40 -14.69 6.23
CA VAL A 162 -18.60 -15.68 5.17
C VAL A 162 -17.99 -17.01 5.62
N PRO A 163 -18.79 -18.08 5.80
CA PRO A 163 -18.26 -19.38 6.15
C PRO A 163 -17.42 -19.97 5.01
N TYR A 164 -16.34 -20.66 5.37
CA TYR A 164 -15.52 -21.41 4.44
C TYR A 164 -15.17 -22.81 4.95
N THR A 165 -14.91 -23.71 4.00
CA THR A 165 -14.42 -25.07 4.24
C THR A 165 -13.10 -25.29 3.52
N ILE A 166 -12.21 -26.09 4.11
CA ILE A 166 -10.94 -26.48 3.49
C ILE A 166 -10.85 -28.00 3.43
N THR A 167 -10.77 -28.51 2.21
CA THR A 167 -10.49 -29.92 1.91
C THR A 167 -9.08 -30.03 1.35
N VAL A 168 -8.25 -30.86 1.99
CA VAL A 168 -6.89 -31.16 1.50
C VAL A 168 -6.74 -32.66 1.33
N ASN A 169 -6.39 -33.12 0.12
CA ASN A 169 -6.16 -34.54 -0.19
C ASN A 169 -7.34 -35.46 0.22
N GLY A 170 -8.58 -34.97 0.08
CA GLY A 170 -9.79 -35.70 0.47
C GLY A 170 -10.15 -35.62 1.96
N THR A 171 -9.32 -34.98 2.78
CA THR A 171 -9.62 -34.74 4.20
C THR A 171 -10.17 -33.32 4.40
N SER A 172 -11.45 -33.25 4.77
CA SER A 172 -12.14 -32.02 5.14
C SER A 172 -11.97 -31.74 6.64
N GLN A 173 -11.90 -30.46 7.03
CA GLN A 173 -12.22 -30.08 8.42
C GLN A 173 -13.72 -29.84 8.55
N ASN A 174 -14.30 -30.34 9.64
CA ASN A 174 -15.69 -30.05 10.06
C ASN A 174 -15.85 -28.70 10.77
N ILE A 175 -14.86 -27.79 10.69
CA ILE A 175 -14.92 -26.49 11.39
C ILE A 175 -15.41 -25.42 10.41
N LEU A 176 -16.63 -24.93 10.65
CA LEU A 176 -17.19 -23.76 9.98
C LEU A 176 -16.41 -22.52 10.41
N SER A 177 -15.37 -22.17 9.64
CA SER A 177 -14.55 -20.99 9.88
C SER A 177 -15.06 -19.83 9.04
N ASN A 178 -14.99 -18.59 9.53
CA ASN A 178 -15.55 -17.43 8.83
C ASN A 178 -14.45 -16.48 8.35
N LEU A 179 -14.53 -16.06 7.09
CA LEU A 179 -13.83 -14.88 6.58
C LEU A 179 -14.64 -13.63 6.91
N THR A 180 -13.98 -12.65 7.51
CA THR A 180 -14.61 -11.35 7.83
C THR A 180 -14.38 -10.35 6.70
N PHE A 181 -15.47 -9.71 6.29
CA PHE A 181 -15.53 -8.61 5.34
C PHE A 181 -16.32 -7.44 5.93
N ASN A 182 -16.14 -6.23 5.40
CA ASN A 182 -17.11 -5.18 5.67
C ASN A 182 -18.41 -5.53 4.93
N LYS A 183 -19.57 -5.27 5.55
CA LYS A 183 -20.86 -5.47 4.90
C LYS A 183 -20.97 -4.61 3.64
N ASN A 184 -21.53 -5.18 2.58
CA ASN A 184 -21.70 -4.58 1.25
C ASN A 184 -20.40 -4.08 0.60
N GLN A 185 -19.26 -4.69 0.94
CA GLN A 185 -17.98 -4.31 0.38
C GLN A 185 -17.79 -4.95 -0.99
N ASN A 186 -17.55 -4.14 -2.01
CA ASN A 186 -17.06 -4.65 -3.29
C ASN A 186 -15.60 -5.11 -3.11
N ILE A 187 -15.35 -6.39 -3.37
CA ILE A 187 -14.04 -7.03 -3.33
C ILE A 187 -13.73 -7.64 -4.69
N SER A 188 -12.45 -7.68 -5.06
CA SER A 188 -12.02 -8.41 -6.26
C SER A 188 -11.80 -9.89 -5.94
N TYR A 189 -11.79 -10.74 -6.98
CA TYR A 189 -11.36 -12.14 -6.84
C TYR A 189 -9.90 -12.27 -6.37
N LYS A 190 -9.06 -11.25 -6.61
CA LYS A 190 -7.68 -11.21 -6.10
C LYS A 190 -7.66 -10.99 -4.58
N ASP A 191 -8.46 -10.06 -4.07
CA ASP A 191 -8.58 -9.84 -2.62
C ASP A 191 -9.11 -11.08 -1.90
N LEU A 192 -10.04 -11.78 -2.56
CA LEU A 192 -10.58 -13.03 -2.05
C LEU A 192 -9.54 -14.16 -2.08
N GLU A 193 -8.76 -14.26 -3.16
CA GLU A 193 -7.66 -15.21 -3.25
C GLU A 193 -6.61 -14.97 -2.16
N ASP A 194 -6.20 -13.72 -1.92
CA ASP A 194 -5.20 -13.41 -0.89
C ASP A 194 -5.66 -13.87 0.50
N LYS A 195 -6.95 -13.70 0.79
CA LYS A 195 -7.57 -14.25 2.01
C LYS A 195 -7.60 -15.78 2.00
N VAL A 196 -7.94 -16.41 0.87
CA VAL A 196 -7.98 -17.87 0.71
C VAL A 196 -6.58 -18.49 0.91
N LYS A 197 -5.54 -17.92 0.29
CA LYS A 197 -4.14 -18.33 0.46
C LYS A 197 -3.68 -18.14 1.89
N SER A 198 -4.04 -17.01 2.51
CA SER A 198 -3.74 -16.78 3.92
C SER A 198 -4.35 -17.85 4.83
N VAL A 199 -5.60 -18.28 4.60
CA VAL A 199 -6.22 -19.33 5.43
C VAL A 199 -5.71 -20.73 5.12
N LEU A 200 -5.26 -21.00 3.88
CA LEU A 200 -4.57 -22.24 3.53
C LEU A 200 -3.22 -22.36 4.22
N GLU A 201 -2.45 -21.27 4.26
CA GLU A 201 -1.17 -21.23 4.96
C GLU A 201 -1.39 -21.35 6.48
N SER A 202 -2.32 -20.58 7.06
CA SER A 202 -2.56 -20.61 8.51
C SER A 202 -3.15 -21.93 9.00
N ASN A 203 -4.12 -22.51 8.28
CA ASN A 203 -4.88 -23.66 8.77
C ASN A 203 -4.28 -25.00 8.33
N ARG A 204 -3.48 -25.01 7.26
CA ARG A 204 -2.93 -26.24 6.66
C ARG A 204 -1.44 -26.18 6.40
N GLY A 205 -0.78 -25.03 6.59
CA GLY A 205 0.64 -24.87 6.26
C GLY A 205 0.92 -24.98 4.77
N ILE A 206 -0.10 -24.80 3.91
CA ILE A 206 0.04 -24.89 2.45
C ILE A 206 0.49 -23.53 1.95
N THR A 207 1.72 -23.46 1.45
CA THR A 207 2.34 -22.25 0.91
C THR A 207 2.04 -22.08 -0.57
N ASP A 208 2.36 -20.92 -1.15
CA ASP A 208 2.28 -20.70 -2.61
C ASP A 208 3.11 -21.72 -3.41
N VAL A 209 4.23 -22.20 -2.85
CA VAL A 209 5.05 -23.25 -3.46
C VAL A 209 4.27 -24.57 -3.52
N ASP A 210 3.61 -24.95 -2.42
CA ASP A 210 2.79 -26.16 -2.37
C ASP A 210 1.59 -26.08 -3.33
N LEU A 211 0.97 -24.91 -3.47
CA LEU A 211 -0.12 -24.67 -4.42
C LEU A 211 0.35 -24.83 -5.87
N ARG A 212 1.52 -24.30 -6.23
CA ARG A 212 2.10 -24.46 -7.57
C ARG A 212 2.39 -25.92 -7.90
N LEU A 213 2.90 -26.67 -6.93
CA LEU A 213 3.27 -28.09 -7.07
C LEU A 213 2.07 -29.05 -6.94
N SER A 214 0.92 -28.57 -6.45
CA SER A 214 -0.29 -29.36 -6.27
C SER A 214 -0.85 -29.90 -7.60
N LYS A 215 -1.53 -31.05 -7.55
CA LYS A 215 -2.33 -31.58 -8.66
C LYS A 215 -3.52 -30.67 -8.94
N GLN A 216 -4.17 -30.19 -7.89
CA GLN A 216 -5.29 -29.25 -7.98
C GLN A 216 -5.22 -28.26 -6.82
N ALA A 217 -5.47 -26.98 -7.09
CA ALA A 217 -5.70 -25.99 -6.06
C ALA A 217 -6.78 -25.02 -6.54
N LYS A 218 -8.01 -25.17 -6.05
CA LYS A 218 -9.13 -24.33 -6.46
C LYS A 218 -10.00 -23.95 -5.29
N TYR A 219 -10.65 -22.80 -5.36
CA TYR A 219 -11.71 -22.44 -4.44
C TYR A 219 -13.00 -22.11 -5.19
N THR A 220 -14.13 -22.44 -4.58
CA THR A 220 -15.46 -22.19 -5.13
C THR A 220 -16.17 -21.18 -4.25
N VAL A 221 -16.59 -20.08 -4.84
CA VAL A 221 -17.45 -19.08 -4.20
C VAL A 221 -18.89 -19.46 -4.50
N ASN A 222 -19.66 -19.77 -3.46
CA ASN A 222 -21.10 -20.00 -3.55
C ASN A 222 -21.80 -18.69 -3.21
N PHE A 223 -22.66 -18.20 -4.11
CA PHE A 223 -23.43 -16.98 -3.91
C PHE A 223 -24.82 -17.29 -3.35
N LYS A 224 -25.44 -16.31 -2.69
CA LYS A 224 -26.79 -16.44 -2.13
C LYS A 224 -27.87 -16.63 -3.19
N ASN A 225 -27.66 -16.10 -4.39
CA ASN A 225 -28.53 -16.30 -5.55
C ASN A 225 -28.42 -17.71 -6.17
N GLY A 226 -27.65 -18.63 -5.56
CA GLY A 226 -27.47 -20.00 -6.04
C GLY A 226 -26.34 -20.19 -7.06
N THR A 227 -25.83 -19.11 -7.66
CA THR A 227 -24.70 -19.21 -8.60
C THR A 227 -23.40 -19.58 -7.90
N LYS A 228 -22.46 -20.15 -8.66
CA LYS A 228 -21.15 -20.57 -8.17
C LYS A 228 -20.05 -20.11 -9.11
N LYS A 229 -18.90 -19.72 -8.57
CA LYS A 229 -17.71 -19.44 -9.36
C LYS A 229 -16.53 -20.22 -8.82
N VAL A 230 -15.86 -20.96 -9.70
CA VAL A 230 -14.65 -21.74 -9.39
C VAL A 230 -13.45 -20.93 -9.84
N ILE A 231 -12.48 -20.77 -8.95
CA ILE A 231 -11.24 -20.04 -9.20
C ILE A 231 -10.07 -20.99 -8.97
N ASP A 232 -9.20 -21.08 -9.97
CA ASP A 232 -7.95 -21.82 -9.89
C ASP A 232 -6.89 -20.93 -9.21
N LEU A 233 -6.35 -21.41 -8.08
CA LEU A 233 -5.30 -20.73 -7.31
C LEU A 233 -3.93 -20.78 -8.01
N LYS A 234 -3.81 -21.55 -9.09
CA LYS A 234 -2.60 -21.69 -9.91
C LYS A 234 -2.58 -20.76 -11.12
N ALA A 235 -3.75 -20.31 -11.58
CA ALA A 235 -3.90 -19.67 -12.88
C ALA A 235 -3.33 -18.24 -12.94
N GLY A 236 -3.23 -17.52 -11.82
CA GLY A 236 -2.67 -16.17 -11.76
C GLY A 236 -3.41 -15.12 -12.61
N ILE A 237 -4.56 -15.48 -13.20
CA ILE A 237 -5.34 -14.66 -14.13
C ILE A 237 -6.72 -14.40 -13.50
N TYR A 238 -7.08 -13.12 -13.36
CA TYR A 238 -8.35 -12.69 -12.77
C TYR A 238 -9.15 -11.85 -13.76
N THR A 239 -10.40 -12.24 -13.99
CA THR A 239 -11.39 -11.37 -14.63
C THR A 239 -11.67 -10.16 -13.72
N ALA A 240 -11.77 -8.95 -14.28
CA ALA A 240 -11.96 -7.67 -13.56
C ALA A 240 -13.28 -7.53 -12.76
N ASN A 241 -14.05 -8.61 -12.62
CA ASN A 241 -15.36 -8.60 -11.99
C ASN A 241 -15.23 -8.37 -10.48
N LEU A 242 -15.91 -7.34 -9.99
CA LEU A 242 -16.09 -7.09 -8.56
C LEU A 242 -17.26 -7.91 -8.04
N ILE A 243 -17.13 -8.43 -6.82
CA ILE A 243 -18.20 -9.12 -6.11
C ILE A 243 -18.52 -8.38 -4.82
N ASN A 244 -19.80 -8.27 -4.50
CA ASN A 244 -20.21 -7.75 -3.21
C ASN A 244 -20.04 -8.84 -2.15
N SER A 245 -19.32 -8.52 -1.07
CA SER A 245 -19.05 -9.44 0.03
C SER A 245 -20.30 -10.06 0.63
N SER A 246 -21.41 -9.33 0.64
CA SER A 246 -22.68 -9.73 1.26
C SER A 246 -23.51 -10.69 0.39
N ASP A 247 -23.15 -10.82 -0.88
CA ASP A 247 -23.78 -11.78 -1.80
C ASP A 247 -23.14 -13.18 -1.68
N ILE A 248 -22.00 -13.28 -1.00
CA ILE A 248 -21.32 -14.56 -0.78
C ILE A 248 -22.03 -15.34 0.32
N LYS A 249 -22.43 -16.57 0.00
CA LYS A 249 -23.03 -17.54 0.91
C LYS A 249 -21.97 -18.36 1.63
N SER A 250 -21.02 -18.92 0.89
CA SER A 250 -19.92 -19.72 1.45
C SER A 250 -18.77 -19.88 0.47
N ILE A 251 -17.61 -20.30 0.97
CA ILE A 251 -16.42 -20.57 0.15
C ILE A 251 -15.89 -21.99 0.41
N ASN A 252 -15.74 -22.78 -0.64
CA ASN A 252 -15.20 -24.14 -0.52
C ASN A 252 -13.82 -24.20 -1.16
N ILE A 253 -12.80 -24.46 -0.36
CA ILE A 253 -11.40 -24.52 -0.80
C ILE A 253 -11.00 -25.99 -0.93
N ASN A 254 -10.47 -26.38 -2.08
CA ASN A 254 -10.07 -27.74 -2.38
C ASN A 254 -8.66 -27.79 -2.97
N VAL A 255 -7.74 -28.42 -2.24
CA VAL A 255 -6.35 -28.59 -2.63
C VAL A 255 -5.96 -30.07 -2.62
N ASP A 256 -5.44 -30.57 -3.73
CA ASP A 256 -4.85 -31.91 -3.86
C ASP A 256 -3.35 -31.76 -4.12
N THR A 257 -2.53 -31.98 -3.08
CA THR A 257 -1.08 -31.82 -3.14
C THR A 257 -0.36 -33.06 -3.70
N LYS A 258 -1.07 -34.11 -4.15
CA LYS A 258 -0.44 -35.37 -4.62
C LYS A 258 -0.14 -35.36 -6.13
N LYS A 259 1.13 -35.24 -6.53
CA LYS A 259 1.65 -35.75 -7.83
C LYS A 259 2.69 -36.86 -7.55
N HIS A 260 2.69 -37.91 -8.38
CA HIS A 260 3.44 -39.18 -8.26
C HIS A 260 4.83 -39.05 -7.60
N VAL A 261 4.89 -39.29 -6.30
CA VAL A 261 5.95 -40.02 -5.62
C VAL A 261 5.22 -40.77 -4.52
N GLU A 262 5.40 -42.08 -4.45
CA GLU A 262 5.01 -42.87 -3.28
C GLU A 262 5.65 -42.26 -2.03
N ASN A 263 4.94 -41.36 -1.38
CA ASN A 263 5.23 -40.98 -0.01
C ASN A 263 4.05 -41.47 0.81
N LYS A 264 4.24 -42.69 1.33
CA LYS A 264 3.46 -43.29 2.41
C LYS A 264 2.91 -42.20 3.31
N ALA A 265 1.59 -42.20 3.48
CA ALA A 265 0.80 -41.21 4.23
C ALA A 265 1.60 -40.58 5.39
N LYS A 266 2.11 -39.34 5.18
CA LYS A 266 2.71 -38.57 6.27
C LYS A 266 1.58 -38.15 7.21
N ARG A 267 1.36 -38.95 8.27
CA ARG A 267 0.52 -38.58 9.41
C ARG A 267 1.02 -37.22 9.94
N ASN A 268 0.22 -36.18 9.75
CA ASN A 268 0.46 -34.91 10.41
C ASN A 268 -0.02 -35.04 11.87
N TYR A 269 0.81 -34.65 12.83
CA TYR A 269 0.45 -34.66 14.25
C TYR A 269 -0.34 -33.41 14.57
N GLN A 270 -1.51 -33.62 15.17
CA GLN A 270 -2.34 -32.54 15.70
C GLN A 270 -1.97 -32.31 17.16
N VAL A 271 -1.60 -31.07 17.47
CA VAL A 271 -1.26 -30.65 18.83
C VAL A 271 -2.27 -29.58 19.26
N PRO A 272 -3.07 -29.83 20.31
CA PRO A 272 -4.02 -28.84 20.78
C PRO A 272 -3.32 -27.63 21.38
N TYR A 273 -3.88 -26.44 21.15
CA TYR A 273 -3.45 -25.20 21.77
C TYR A 273 -4.59 -24.41 22.39
N SER A 274 -4.25 -23.57 23.36
CA SER A 274 -5.15 -22.57 23.94
C SER A 274 -4.49 -21.18 23.95
N ILE A 275 -5.31 -20.13 23.90
CA ILE A 275 -4.85 -18.73 24.00
C ILE A 275 -5.53 -18.08 25.20
N ASN A 276 -4.71 -17.65 26.16
CA ASN A 276 -5.09 -16.73 27.22
C ASN A 276 -4.63 -15.32 26.85
N LEU A 277 -5.58 -14.46 26.50
CA LEU A 277 -5.33 -13.06 26.18
C LEU A 277 -5.95 -12.18 27.28
N ASN A 278 -5.11 -11.42 27.98
CA ASN A 278 -5.53 -10.47 29.03
C ASN A 278 -6.36 -11.09 30.16
N GLY A 279 -6.21 -12.39 30.43
CA GLY A 279 -7.00 -13.11 31.44
C GLY A 279 -8.28 -13.72 30.88
N THR A 280 -8.63 -13.47 29.61
CA THR A 280 -9.72 -14.16 28.92
C THR A 280 -9.16 -15.34 28.13
N SER A 281 -9.48 -16.55 28.55
CA SER A 281 -9.30 -17.77 27.75
C SER A 281 -10.58 -18.11 27.01
N THR A 282 -10.48 -18.51 25.74
CA THR A 282 -11.59 -19.24 25.10
C THR A 282 -11.31 -20.73 25.23
N ASN A 283 -12.30 -21.52 25.63
CA ASN A 283 -12.21 -22.98 25.77
C ASN A 283 -12.16 -23.75 24.43
N ILE A 284 -11.92 -23.05 23.31
CA ILE A 284 -11.82 -23.70 22.00
C ILE A 284 -10.41 -24.29 21.88
N LEU A 285 -10.31 -25.60 22.05
CA LEU A 285 -9.13 -26.40 21.73
C LEU A 285 -8.99 -26.48 20.21
N SER A 286 -8.23 -25.54 19.64
CA SER A 286 -7.81 -25.60 18.24
C SER A 286 -6.54 -26.45 18.14
N ASN A 287 -6.33 -27.12 17.01
CA ASN A 287 -5.15 -27.96 16.79
C ASN A 287 -4.16 -27.32 15.82
N LEU A 288 -2.90 -27.22 16.21
CA LEU A 288 -1.77 -26.96 15.32
C LEU A 288 -1.35 -28.27 14.64
N SER A 289 -1.13 -28.24 13.34
CA SER A 289 -0.74 -29.41 12.55
C SER A 289 0.76 -29.35 12.24
N PHE A 290 1.48 -30.40 12.60
CA PHE A 290 2.92 -30.51 12.38
C PHE A 290 3.27 -31.76 11.57
N SER A 291 4.30 -31.64 10.73
CA SER A 291 4.92 -32.81 10.10
C SER A 291 5.58 -33.72 11.14
N ASN A 292 5.79 -34.99 10.81
CA ASN A 292 6.55 -35.94 11.64
C ASN A 292 8.06 -35.61 11.75
N LYS A 293 8.55 -34.56 11.08
CA LYS A 293 9.95 -34.16 11.20
C LYS A 293 10.21 -33.51 12.56
N PRO A 294 11.33 -33.81 13.24
CA PRO A 294 11.72 -33.11 14.45
C PRO A 294 11.90 -31.62 14.16
N TRP A 295 11.45 -30.79 15.10
CA TRP A 295 11.74 -29.37 15.12
C TRP A 295 13.23 -29.21 15.42
N LYS A 296 13.98 -28.61 14.48
CA LYS A 296 15.41 -28.29 14.69
C LYS A 296 15.61 -27.28 15.83
N ASN A 297 14.64 -26.39 15.98
CA ASN A 297 14.52 -25.43 17.06
C ASN A 297 13.07 -24.94 17.14
N TYR A 298 12.78 -24.05 18.10
CA TYR A 298 11.45 -23.50 18.31
C TYR A 298 11.05 -22.35 17.36
N LYS A 299 11.86 -22.01 16.35
CA LYS A 299 11.59 -20.89 15.42
C LYS A 299 10.33 -21.13 14.59
N ASP A 300 10.16 -22.34 14.07
CA ASP A 300 8.99 -22.69 13.26
C ASP A 300 7.70 -22.70 14.10
N LEU A 301 7.78 -23.27 15.30
CA LEU A 301 6.68 -23.24 16.26
C LEU A 301 6.31 -21.80 16.65
N THR A 302 7.30 -20.98 16.98
CA THR A 302 7.08 -19.58 17.36
C THR A 302 6.44 -18.79 16.22
N ARG A 303 6.85 -19.04 14.97
CA ARG A 303 6.25 -18.41 13.78
C ARG A 303 4.77 -18.80 13.63
N GLN A 304 4.46 -20.08 13.76
CA GLN A 304 3.07 -20.55 13.71
C GLN A 304 2.23 -19.95 14.84
N ILE A 305 2.75 -19.91 16.08
CA ILE A 305 2.05 -19.30 17.22
C ILE A 305 1.78 -17.81 16.99
N LYS A 306 2.75 -17.05 16.46
CA LYS A 306 2.55 -15.64 16.09
C LYS A 306 1.49 -15.46 15.01
N SER A 307 1.47 -16.34 14.01
CA SER A 307 0.45 -16.34 12.96
C SER A 307 -0.94 -16.55 13.55
N VAL A 308 -1.09 -17.57 14.40
CA VAL A 308 -2.33 -17.88 15.13
C VAL A 308 -2.78 -16.71 16.01
N LEU A 309 -1.88 -16.07 16.76
CA LEU A 309 -2.21 -14.88 17.56
C LEU A 309 -2.71 -13.71 16.72
N LYS A 310 -2.13 -13.50 15.54
CA LYS A 310 -2.56 -12.47 14.59
C LYS A 310 -3.93 -12.78 14.01
N HIS A 311 -4.16 -14.02 13.60
CA HIS A 311 -5.40 -14.45 12.96
C HIS A 311 -6.57 -14.54 13.96
N ASP A 312 -6.39 -15.27 15.06
CA ASP A 312 -7.46 -15.61 16.00
C ASP A 312 -7.77 -14.48 16.99
N ARG A 313 -6.80 -13.57 17.19
CA ARG A 313 -6.89 -12.51 18.21
C ARG A 313 -6.49 -11.11 17.72
N GLY A 314 -6.09 -10.97 16.46
CA GLY A 314 -5.66 -9.66 15.92
C GLY A 314 -4.38 -9.12 16.57
N ILE A 315 -3.58 -9.96 17.24
CA ILE A 315 -2.35 -9.55 17.92
C ILE A 315 -1.19 -9.60 16.93
N SER A 316 -0.66 -8.43 16.56
CA SER A 316 0.49 -8.31 15.67
C SER A 316 1.82 -8.52 16.39
N GLU A 317 2.91 -8.70 15.63
CA GLU A 317 4.26 -8.72 16.21
C GLU A 317 4.61 -7.42 16.95
N GLN A 318 4.07 -6.29 16.47
CA GLN A 318 4.21 -5.01 17.12
C GLN A 318 3.51 -5.02 18.49
N ASP A 319 2.30 -5.59 18.60
CA ASP A 319 1.61 -5.72 19.89
C ASP A 319 2.38 -6.61 20.87
N LEU A 320 3.02 -7.68 20.39
CA LEU A 320 3.83 -8.58 21.20
C LEU A 320 5.06 -7.89 21.78
N LYS A 321 5.72 -7.02 20.99
CA LYS A 321 6.89 -6.23 21.42
C LYS A 321 6.63 -5.39 22.67
N TYR A 322 5.40 -4.94 22.87
CA TYR A 322 5.00 -4.09 24.02
C TYR A 322 4.05 -4.81 24.99
N ALA A 323 3.89 -6.12 24.87
CA ALA A 323 3.12 -6.90 25.81
C ALA A 323 3.82 -6.96 27.16
N LYS A 324 3.07 -6.84 28.26
CA LYS A 324 3.56 -7.04 29.63
C LYS A 324 4.00 -8.48 29.85
N LYS A 325 3.32 -9.43 29.20
CA LYS A 325 3.67 -10.86 29.15
C LYS A 325 3.37 -11.38 27.74
N ALA A 326 4.30 -12.09 27.12
CA ALA A 326 4.10 -12.73 25.82
C ALA A 326 4.99 -13.97 25.72
N TYR A 327 4.42 -15.12 26.11
CA TYR A 327 5.10 -16.40 26.08
C TYR A 327 4.13 -17.51 25.72
N TYR A 328 4.67 -18.68 25.39
CA TYR A 328 3.91 -19.90 25.30
C TYR A 328 4.59 -21.04 26.04
N THR A 329 3.80 -21.95 26.56
CA THR A 329 4.24 -23.14 27.29
C THR A 329 3.93 -24.37 26.45
N VAL A 330 4.94 -25.17 26.18
CA VAL A 330 4.81 -26.49 25.55
C VAL A 330 4.77 -27.53 26.65
N TYR A 331 3.69 -28.28 26.73
CA TYR A 331 3.54 -29.42 27.64
C TYR A 331 3.82 -30.70 26.87
N PHE A 332 4.74 -31.52 27.38
CA PHE A 332 5.12 -32.80 26.78
C PHE A 332 4.33 -33.95 27.39
N LYS A 333 4.19 -35.04 26.65
CA LYS A 333 3.49 -36.25 27.10
C LYS A 333 4.19 -36.92 28.29
N ASN A 334 5.51 -36.77 28.41
CA ASN A 334 6.31 -37.26 29.54
C ASN A 334 6.19 -36.38 30.80
N GLY A 335 5.27 -35.40 30.84
CA GLY A 335 5.07 -34.49 31.97
C GLY A 335 6.01 -33.28 31.99
N GLY A 336 7.04 -33.24 31.14
CA GLY A 336 7.92 -32.09 31.01
C GLY A 336 7.17 -30.84 30.50
N LYS A 337 7.66 -29.66 30.88
CA LYS A 337 7.14 -28.38 30.37
C LYS A 337 8.28 -27.47 29.94
N ARG A 338 8.06 -26.68 28.89
CA ARG A 338 9.02 -25.66 28.44
C ARG A 338 8.32 -24.36 28.13
N ILE A 339 8.87 -23.26 28.63
CA ILE A 339 8.32 -21.92 28.47
C ILE A 339 9.21 -21.14 27.51
N LEU A 340 8.61 -20.55 26.48
CA LEU A 340 9.30 -19.81 25.44
C LEU A 340 8.70 -18.42 25.27
N GLN A 341 9.58 -17.41 25.27
CA GLN A 341 9.19 -16.02 25.07
C GLN A 341 8.94 -15.75 23.58
N LEU A 342 7.78 -15.18 23.25
CA LEU A 342 7.40 -14.84 21.87
C LEU A 342 8.25 -13.70 21.28
N ASN A 343 8.86 -12.90 22.15
CA ASN A 343 9.70 -11.75 21.79
C ASN A 343 11.19 -12.09 21.69
N SER A 344 11.59 -13.32 22.03
CA SER A 344 12.98 -13.73 21.95
C SER A 344 13.41 -13.96 20.50
N LYS A 345 14.62 -13.51 20.15
CA LYS A 345 15.30 -13.90 18.91
C LYS A 345 16.20 -15.12 19.11
N ASN A 346 16.44 -15.52 20.35
CA ASN A 346 17.28 -16.63 20.73
C ASN A 346 16.41 -17.86 20.98
N TYR A 347 16.47 -18.83 20.08
CA TYR A 347 15.79 -20.11 20.21
C TYR A 347 16.83 -21.15 20.59
N THR A 348 16.65 -21.82 21.72
CA THR A 348 17.53 -22.93 22.11
C THR A 348 17.42 -24.06 21.09
N ALA A 349 18.56 -24.54 20.60
CA ALA A 349 18.61 -25.70 19.72
C ALA A 349 18.21 -26.94 20.55
N ASN A 350 17.06 -27.51 20.22
CA ASN A 350 16.55 -28.71 20.87
C ASN A 350 15.74 -29.47 19.83
N LEU A 351 16.14 -30.71 19.55
CA LEU A 351 15.36 -31.61 18.70
C LEU A 351 14.10 -32.01 19.47
N VAL A 352 12.94 -31.50 19.03
CA VAL A 352 11.64 -31.83 19.63
C VAL A 352 10.73 -32.39 18.55
N HIS A 353 10.12 -33.55 18.79
CA HIS A 353 9.12 -34.08 17.86
C HIS A 353 7.71 -33.64 18.28
N ALA A 354 6.89 -33.26 17.31
CA ALA A 354 5.49 -32.90 17.56
C ALA A 354 4.68 -34.05 18.20
N LYS A 355 5.06 -35.31 17.95
CA LYS A 355 4.44 -36.50 18.55
C LYS A 355 4.57 -36.56 20.07
N ASP A 356 5.61 -35.90 20.62
CA ASP A 356 5.92 -35.90 22.06
C ASP A 356 5.21 -34.76 22.79
N VAL A 357 4.55 -33.85 22.06
CA VAL A 357 3.84 -32.70 22.61
C VAL A 357 2.40 -33.10 22.95
N LYS A 358 1.98 -32.78 24.17
CA LYS A 358 0.62 -32.99 24.69
C LYS A 358 -0.29 -31.81 24.36
N ARG A 359 0.15 -30.58 24.65
CA ARG A 359 -0.60 -29.35 24.37
C ARG A 359 0.31 -28.12 24.40
N ILE A 360 -0.17 -27.01 23.85
CA ILE A 360 0.49 -25.70 23.89
C ILE A 360 -0.43 -24.66 24.55
N GLU A 361 0.07 -23.89 25.50
CA GLU A 361 -0.69 -22.78 26.09
C GLU A 361 -0.01 -21.46 25.78
N ILE A 362 -0.74 -20.56 25.13
CA ILE A 362 -0.22 -19.25 24.71
C ILE A 362 -0.75 -18.20 25.69
N THR A 363 0.14 -17.44 26.33
CA THR A 363 -0.24 -16.38 27.27
C THR A 363 0.25 -15.02 26.79
N VAL A 364 -0.70 -14.12 26.54
CA VAL A 364 -0.41 -12.74 26.16
C VAL A 364 -1.16 -11.78 27.08
N LYS A 365 -0.44 -10.84 27.70
CA LYS A 365 -1.01 -9.71 28.43
C LYS A 365 -0.56 -8.44 27.75
N THR A 366 -1.41 -7.85 26.93
CA THR A 366 -1.15 -6.56 26.28
C THR A 366 -1.14 -5.46 27.33
N GLY A 367 -0.22 -4.49 27.22
CA GLY A 367 -0.32 -3.25 28.01
C GLY A 367 -1.59 -2.47 27.66
N PRO A 368 -2.04 -1.51 28.50
CA PRO A 368 -3.13 -0.63 28.11
C PRO A 368 -2.77 0.03 26.77
N LYS A 369 -3.58 -0.23 25.73
CA LYS A 369 -3.51 0.53 24.48
C LYS A 369 -3.79 1.98 24.85
N ALA A 370 -2.76 2.81 24.89
CA ALA A 370 -2.93 4.23 25.15
C ALA A 370 -3.69 4.83 23.96
N LYS A 371 -5.03 4.83 24.03
CA LYS A 371 -5.93 5.59 23.16
C LYS A 371 -6.03 7.05 23.63
N ALA A 372 -4.95 7.62 24.15
CA ALA A 372 -4.95 9.01 24.58
C ALA A 372 -4.32 9.83 23.47
N ASP A 373 -5.15 10.50 22.66
CA ASP A 373 -4.68 11.56 21.79
C ASP A 373 -3.90 12.57 22.64
N ARG A 374 -2.67 12.84 22.24
CA ARG A 374 -1.83 13.81 22.94
C ARG A 374 -1.64 15.05 22.10
N TYR A 375 -1.86 16.19 22.76
CA TYR A 375 -1.77 17.50 22.15
C TYR A 375 -0.54 18.20 22.70
N VAL A 376 0.45 18.43 21.85
CA VAL A 376 1.67 19.15 22.21
C VAL A 376 1.59 20.56 21.61
N PRO A 377 1.69 21.62 22.43
CA PRO A 377 1.66 22.98 21.90
C PRO A 377 2.89 23.25 21.03
N TYR A 378 2.70 24.00 19.94
CA TYR A 378 3.77 24.48 19.10
C TYR A 378 3.66 25.97 18.79
N THR A 379 4.78 26.57 18.41
CA THR A 379 4.87 27.94 17.90
C THR A 379 5.56 27.93 16.55
N ILE A 380 5.23 28.91 15.69
CA ILE A 380 5.91 29.11 14.40
C ILE A 380 6.40 30.55 14.31
N ALA A 381 7.71 30.71 14.13
CA ALA A 381 8.36 31.96 13.77
C ALA A 381 8.86 31.88 12.32
N VAL A 382 8.42 32.81 11.47
CA VAL A 382 8.89 32.94 10.08
C VAL A 382 9.51 34.32 9.92
N ASN A 383 10.78 34.38 9.50
CA ASN A 383 11.54 35.63 9.32
C ASN A 383 11.58 36.55 10.55
N GLY A 384 11.47 35.99 11.75
CA GLY A 384 11.43 36.75 13.01
C GLY A 384 10.03 37.11 13.49
N THR A 385 8.99 36.98 12.65
CA THR A 385 7.60 37.20 13.04
C THR A 385 7.00 35.91 13.61
N SER A 386 6.65 35.92 14.89
CA SER A 386 5.89 34.83 15.53
C SER A 386 4.40 35.14 15.51
N THR A 387 3.56 34.10 15.37
CA THR A 387 2.15 34.22 15.75
C THR A 387 2.00 33.76 17.20
N PRO A 388 1.27 34.50 18.05
CA PRO A 388 1.05 34.11 19.45
C PRO A 388 0.12 32.89 19.62
N ILE A 389 -0.49 32.40 18.53
CA ILE A 389 -1.43 31.28 18.58
C ILE A 389 -0.69 29.99 18.93
N LEU A 390 -0.97 29.47 20.14
CA LEU A 390 -0.47 28.19 20.65
C LEU A 390 -1.32 27.04 20.08
N SER A 391 -1.15 26.74 18.81
CA SER A 391 -1.78 25.57 18.18
C SER A 391 -1.19 24.28 18.76
N LYS A 392 -1.97 23.19 18.77
CA LYS A 392 -1.53 21.91 19.36
C LYS A 392 -1.38 20.84 18.30
N LEU A 393 -0.19 20.26 18.21
CA LEU A 393 0.10 19.09 17.40
C LEU A 393 -0.49 17.84 18.04
N LYS A 394 -1.41 17.19 17.32
CA LYS A 394 -2.03 15.94 17.74
C LYS A 394 -1.14 14.74 17.42
N PHE A 395 -0.86 13.92 18.42
CA PHE A 395 -0.21 12.62 18.33
C PHE A 395 -1.22 11.54 18.75
N SER A 396 -1.63 10.72 17.78
CA SER A 396 -2.63 9.66 17.97
C SER A 396 -1.96 8.29 17.96
N GLY A 397 -2.40 7.40 18.85
CA GLY A 397 -1.89 6.02 18.92
C GLY A 397 -0.70 5.87 19.87
N ASP A 398 0.39 5.24 19.40
CA ASP A 398 1.59 4.95 20.20
C ASP A 398 2.15 6.25 20.82
N PRO A 399 2.35 6.32 22.16
CA PRO A 399 2.94 7.48 22.79
C PRO A 399 4.41 7.69 22.40
N ARG A 400 5.07 6.74 21.73
CA ARG A 400 6.46 6.86 21.26
C ARG A 400 6.52 7.49 19.88
N VAL A 401 7.23 8.61 19.77
CA VAL A 401 7.42 9.36 18.54
C VAL A 401 8.90 9.47 18.20
N GLY A 402 9.23 9.28 16.93
CA GLY A 402 10.57 9.53 16.42
C GLY A 402 10.72 10.97 15.91
N TYR A 403 11.97 11.40 15.71
CA TYR A 403 12.26 12.67 15.06
C TYR A 403 11.65 12.76 13.65
N SER A 404 11.60 11.64 12.91
CA SER A 404 10.97 11.59 11.58
C SER A 404 9.48 11.91 11.62
N ASP A 405 8.75 11.36 12.60
CA ASP A 405 7.30 11.57 12.73
C ASP A 405 6.98 13.02 13.10
N ILE A 406 7.77 13.59 14.01
CA ILE A 406 7.66 14.98 14.41
C ILE A 406 8.01 15.90 13.23
N THR A 407 9.09 15.61 12.50
CA THR A 407 9.51 16.39 11.33
C THR A 407 8.41 16.42 10.26
N LYS A 408 7.77 15.27 9.95
CA LYS A 408 6.64 15.21 9.02
C LYS A 408 5.47 16.09 9.47
N LYS A 409 5.13 16.04 10.75
CA LYS A 409 4.06 16.87 11.33
C LYS A 409 4.40 18.37 11.32
N VAL A 410 5.64 18.73 11.64
CA VAL A 410 6.13 20.12 11.58
C VAL A 410 6.09 20.67 10.15
N LYS A 411 6.56 19.89 9.17
CA LYS A 411 6.48 20.26 7.74
C LYS A 411 5.04 20.41 7.26
N SER A 412 4.15 19.51 7.70
CA SER A 412 2.72 19.60 7.42
C SER A 412 2.15 20.92 7.95
N VAL A 413 2.43 21.26 9.20
CA VAL A 413 1.99 22.51 9.84
C VAL A 413 2.55 23.74 9.11
N LEU A 414 3.83 23.75 8.74
CA LEU A 414 4.43 24.85 7.97
C LEU A 414 3.77 25.05 6.61
N LYS A 415 3.40 23.96 5.94
CA LYS A 415 2.71 23.99 4.65
C LYS A 415 1.27 24.51 4.77
N TYR A 416 0.50 24.00 5.74
CA TYR A 416 -0.91 24.36 5.87
C TYR A 416 -1.11 25.72 6.56
N ASP A 417 -0.38 26.00 7.64
CA ASP A 417 -0.60 27.21 8.43
C ASP A 417 0.11 28.43 7.82
N ARG A 418 1.21 28.22 7.08
CA ARG A 418 2.07 29.31 6.56
C ARG A 418 2.38 29.22 5.07
N GLY A 419 1.87 28.23 4.35
CA GLY A 419 2.11 28.08 2.91
C GLY A 419 3.53 27.68 2.53
N ILE A 420 4.39 27.32 3.50
CA ILE A 420 5.81 27.05 3.24
C ILE A 420 5.99 25.59 2.82
N SER A 421 6.36 25.39 1.56
CA SER A 421 6.59 24.08 0.94
C SER A 421 7.95 23.47 1.28
N ASP A 422 8.12 22.17 1.06
CA ASP A 422 9.42 21.49 1.17
C ASP A 422 10.50 22.12 0.27
N ARG A 423 10.09 22.65 -0.90
CA ARG A 423 10.99 23.37 -1.80
C ARG A 423 11.54 24.63 -1.14
N GLU A 424 10.66 25.44 -0.53
CA GLU A 424 11.08 26.66 0.16
C GLU A 424 11.91 26.38 1.42
N LEU A 425 11.61 25.29 2.14
CA LEU A 425 12.43 24.85 3.27
C LEU A 425 13.84 24.45 2.83
N LYS A 426 13.99 23.75 1.70
CA LYS A 426 15.30 23.37 1.13
C LYS A 426 16.18 24.60 0.86
N PHE A 427 15.57 25.70 0.44
CA PHE A 427 16.25 26.96 0.18
C PHE A 427 16.11 27.97 1.34
N ALA A 428 15.73 27.56 2.54
CA ALA A 428 15.66 28.50 3.66
C ALA A 428 17.06 28.74 4.26
N LYS A 429 17.37 30.00 4.61
CA LYS A 429 18.57 30.36 5.40
C LYS A 429 18.64 29.59 6.72
N LYS A 430 17.48 29.32 7.31
CA LYS A 430 17.33 28.50 8.52
C LYS A 430 15.99 27.78 8.48
N ALA A 431 15.98 26.48 8.74
CA ALA A 431 14.76 25.70 8.90
C ALA A 431 14.97 24.69 10.03
N THR A 432 14.55 25.03 11.24
CA THR A 432 14.78 24.21 12.43
C THR A 432 13.54 24.14 13.31
N TYR A 433 13.38 23.07 14.06
CA TYR A 433 12.48 23.06 15.21
C TYR A 433 13.22 22.66 16.48
N THR A 434 12.79 23.22 17.60
CA THR A 434 13.33 22.92 18.92
C THR A 434 12.30 22.16 19.73
N LEU A 435 12.65 20.97 20.18
CA LEU A 435 11.88 20.22 21.17
C LEU A 435 12.28 20.67 22.56
N HIS A 436 11.29 21.10 23.34
CA HIS A 436 11.45 21.34 24.76
C HIS A 436 10.85 20.17 25.52
N PHE A 437 11.65 19.46 26.30
CA PHE A 437 11.20 18.37 27.14
C PHE A 437 10.79 18.88 28.53
N LYS A 438 9.90 18.14 29.20
CA LYS A 438 9.42 18.45 30.55
C LYS A 438 10.52 18.38 31.60
N ASN A 439 11.54 17.56 31.37
CA ASN A 439 12.75 17.47 32.21
C ASN A 439 13.76 18.60 31.98
N GLY A 440 13.41 19.64 31.20
CA GLY A 440 14.28 20.78 30.92
C GLY A 440 15.23 20.59 29.72
N LYS A 441 15.43 19.37 29.22
CA LYS A 441 16.26 19.11 28.04
C LYS A 441 15.70 19.81 26.80
N LYS A 442 16.59 20.32 25.94
CA LYS A 442 16.23 20.92 24.65
C LYS A 442 16.96 20.18 23.53
N GLN A 443 16.29 19.97 22.40
CA GLN A 443 16.91 19.40 21.20
C GLN A 443 16.54 20.25 19.99
N VAL A 444 17.55 20.77 19.29
CA VAL A 444 17.36 21.49 18.02
C VAL A 444 17.53 20.48 16.88
N VAL A 445 16.58 20.49 15.95
CA VAL A 445 16.56 19.60 14.79
C VAL A 445 16.44 20.43 13.53
N ASN A 446 17.30 20.16 12.56
CA ASN A 446 17.25 20.77 11.24
C ASN A 446 16.26 20.03 10.34
N LEU A 447 15.29 20.75 9.78
CA LEU A 447 14.23 20.22 8.92
C LEU A 447 14.73 19.69 7.57
N ASN A 448 15.92 20.15 7.16
CA ASN A 448 16.60 19.73 5.93
C ASN A 448 17.59 18.59 6.17
N SER A 449 17.78 18.17 7.43
CA SER A 449 18.74 17.12 7.76
C SER A 449 18.09 15.75 7.71
N ASN A 450 18.76 14.79 7.07
CA ASN A 450 18.36 13.39 7.03
C ASN A 450 18.76 12.65 8.31
N ILE A 451 18.60 13.27 9.49
CA ILE A 451 18.95 12.64 10.77
C ILE A 451 18.00 11.44 10.98
N PHE A 452 18.48 10.26 10.59
CA PHE A 452 17.90 8.99 10.95
C PHE A 452 18.50 8.58 12.29
N THR A 453 17.95 9.12 13.38
CA THR A 453 18.22 8.57 14.71
C THR A 453 17.06 7.65 15.10
N PRO A 454 17.31 6.38 15.45
CA PRO A 454 16.28 5.43 15.89
C PRO A 454 15.73 5.76 17.29
N ASN A 455 16.10 6.91 17.85
CA ASN A 455 15.71 7.36 19.17
C ASN A 455 14.22 7.68 19.19
N LEU A 456 13.45 6.77 19.79
CA LEU A 456 12.05 6.96 20.11
C LEU A 456 11.93 7.55 21.52
N PHE A 457 11.13 8.60 21.67
CA PHE A 457 10.82 9.19 22.97
C PHE A 457 9.32 9.36 23.12
N SER A 458 8.86 9.48 24.37
CA SER A 458 7.45 9.66 24.63
C SER A 458 7.03 11.07 24.22
N ALA A 459 5.97 11.19 23.41
CA ALA A 459 5.24 12.45 23.22
C ALA A 459 4.75 13.03 24.55
N LYS A 460 4.72 12.20 25.61
CA LYS A 460 4.41 12.68 26.96
C LYS A 460 5.46 13.57 27.58
N ASP A 461 6.69 13.39 27.16
CA ASP A 461 7.83 14.08 27.75
C ASP A 461 8.11 15.40 27.02
N ILE A 462 7.41 15.67 25.91
CA ILE A 462 7.51 16.94 25.18
C ILE A 462 6.60 17.97 25.87
N LYS A 463 7.21 19.10 26.26
CA LYS A 463 6.54 20.28 26.81
C LYS A 463 5.98 21.16 25.70
N LYS A 464 6.80 21.49 24.69
CA LYS A 464 6.43 22.31 23.53
C LYS A 464 7.39 22.12 22.36
N ILE A 465 6.97 22.57 21.17
CA ILE A 465 7.77 22.56 19.94
C ILE A 465 7.86 23.98 19.37
N ASP A 466 9.06 24.52 19.25
CA ASP A 466 9.26 25.86 18.68
C ASP A 466 9.84 25.73 17.27
N ILE A 467 9.07 26.11 16.25
CA ILE A 467 9.45 26.01 14.83
C ILE A 467 9.97 27.37 14.37
N ASN A 468 11.15 27.39 13.74
CA ASN A 468 11.81 28.60 13.28
C ASN A 468 12.31 28.44 11.83
N VAL A 469 11.76 29.28 10.95
CA VAL A 469 12.13 29.34 9.53
C VAL A 469 12.58 30.77 9.18
N LYS A 470 13.74 30.89 8.54
CA LYS A 470 14.21 32.13 7.89
C LYS A 470 14.35 31.87 6.40
N GLN A 471 13.50 32.49 5.59
CA GLN A 471 13.56 32.44 4.13
C GLN A 471 14.64 33.40 3.61
N HIS A 472 15.13 33.18 2.38
CA HIS A 472 15.84 34.25 1.67
C HIS A 472 14.83 35.33 1.33
N THR A 473 15.05 36.55 1.83
CA THR A 473 14.34 37.71 1.34
C THR A 473 14.71 37.91 -0.13
N LYS A 474 13.72 37.96 -1.02
CA LYS A 474 13.92 38.56 -2.34
C LYS A 474 14.39 39.99 -2.10
N SER A 475 15.60 40.32 -2.52
CA SER A 475 16.00 41.72 -2.61
C SER A 475 14.96 42.40 -3.49
N LYS A 476 14.22 43.37 -2.94
CA LYS A 476 13.45 44.30 -3.75
C LYS A 476 14.50 45.08 -4.55
N LYS A 477 14.75 44.67 -5.79
CA LYS A 477 15.38 45.59 -6.75
C LYS A 477 14.42 46.78 -6.84
N LYS A 478 14.91 47.93 -6.37
CA LYS A 478 14.30 49.24 -6.59
C LYS A 478 14.28 49.55 -8.08
#